data_AF-A0A0M6WUB6-F1
#
_entry.id   AF-A0A0M6WUB6-F1
#
_cell.length_a   1.000
_cell.length_b   1.000
_cell.length_c   1.000
_cell.angle_alpha   90.00
_cell.angle_beta   90.00
_cell.angle_gamma   90.00
#
_symmetry.space_group_name_H-M   'P 1'
#
loop_
_entity.id
_entity.type
_entity.pdbx_description
1 polymer ?
#
loop_
_entity_poly.entity_id
_entity_poly.type
_entity_poly.pdbx_seq_one_letter_code
_entity_poly.pdbx_strand_id
1 'polypeptide(L)'
;MKKHDLSVIGSFNMDMRSTYLDTELMLVIRSKDINKQLEESMVEYERVSRQVLEDGTYRDPYHVEPIELTKKRQRKIFLVQHLLGWARYLF
;
A
#
# COMPACT_ATOMS: atom_id res chain seq x y z
N MET A 1 -21.32 -12.63 14.21
CA MET A 1 -20.25 -12.67 13.19
C MET A 1 -19.06 -13.41 13.79
N LYS A 2 -18.63 -14.56 13.27
CA LYS A 2 -17.45 -15.27 13.80
C LYS A 2 -16.24 -14.35 13.60
N LYS A 3 -15.59 -13.91 14.68
CA LYS A 3 -14.34 -13.16 14.57
C LYS A 3 -13.30 -14.11 13.95
N HIS A 4 -12.68 -13.68 12.86
CA HIS A 4 -11.59 -14.44 12.26
C HIS A 4 -10.41 -14.32 13.21
N ASP A 5 -9.84 -15.43 13.68
CA ASP A 5 -8.68 -15.41 14.60
C ASP A 5 -7.35 -15.54 13.83
N LEU A 6 -7.38 -15.27 12.53
CA LEU A 6 -6.26 -15.46 11.61
C LEU A 6 -5.80 -14.12 11.05
N SER A 7 -4.52 -13.84 11.17
CA SER A 7 -3.86 -12.70 10.54
C SER A 7 -2.68 -13.22 9.72
N VAL A 8 -2.36 -12.55 8.61
CA VAL A 8 -1.19 -12.87 7.80
C VAL A 8 -0.39 -11.59 7.60
N ILE A 9 0.91 -11.64 7.87
CA ILE A 9 1.83 -10.50 7.73
C ILE A 9 3.06 -10.99 6.98
N GLY A 10 3.57 -10.20 6.04
CA GLY A 10 4.79 -10.55 5.36
C GLY A 10 5.25 -9.49 4.38
N SER A 11 6.25 -9.84 3.59
CA SER A 11 6.87 -8.94 2.60
C SER A 11 6.23 -9.05 1.20
N PHE A 12 5.39 -10.06 0.99
CA PHE A 12 4.75 -10.33 -0.30
C PHE A 12 3.77 -9.23 -0.71
N ASN A 13 4.02 -8.60 -1.86
CA ASN A 13 3.01 -7.77 -2.53
C ASN A 13 2.16 -8.65 -3.45
N MET A 14 0.90 -8.29 -3.66
CA MET A 14 -0.03 -9.04 -4.53
C MET A 14 0.22 -8.74 -6.02
N ASP A 15 1.44 -8.99 -6.49
CA ASP A 15 1.88 -8.77 -7.87
C ASP A 15 2.73 -9.94 -8.42
N MET A 16 2.92 -9.96 -9.74
CA MET A 16 3.66 -11.02 -10.43
C MET A 16 5.13 -11.08 -10.02
N ARG A 17 5.72 -9.96 -9.62
CA ARG A 17 7.13 -9.90 -9.27
C ARG A 17 7.38 -10.65 -7.96
N SER A 18 6.58 -10.37 -6.94
CA SER A 18 6.61 -11.06 -5.64
C SER A 18 6.30 -12.55 -5.79
N THR A 19 5.46 -12.91 -6.77
CA THR A 19 5.06 -14.30 -7.03
C THR A 19 6.16 -15.14 -7.68
N TYR A 20 6.89 -14.59 -8.66
CA TYR A 20 7.75 -15.40 -9.53
C TYR A 20 9.24 -15.06 -9.44
N LEU A 21 9.58 -13.86 -9.01
CA LEU A 21 10.95 -13.35 -9.10
C LEU A 21 11.58 -13.15 -7.73
N ASP A 22 10.83 -12.59 -6.78
CA ASP A 22 11.36 -12.26 -5.46
C ASP A 22 11.20 -13.43 -4.48
N THR A 23 12.11 -13.52 -3.51
CA THR A 23 11.97 -14.46 -2.37
C THR A 23 11.24 -13.73 -1.24
N GLU A 24 10.00 -14.14 -1.00
CA GLU A 24 9.11 -13.49 -0.03
C GLU A 24 8.80 -14.40 1.16
N LEU A 25 8.46 -13.80 2.31
CA LEU A 25 8.04 -14.53 3.51
C LEU A 25 6.68 -14.04 3.99
N MET A 26 5.83 -14.99 4.40
CA MET A 26 4.53 -14.73 5.00
C MET A 26 4.41 -15.49 6.32
N LEU A 27 4.08 -14.77 7.40
CA LEU A 27 3.81 -15.31 8.72
C LEU A 27 2.29 -15.38 8.93
N VAL A 28 1.79 -16.58 9.18
CA VAL A 28 0.38 -16.81 9.54
C VAL A 28 0.26 -16.90 11.06
N ILE A 29 -0.52 -16.01 11.64
CA ILE A 29 -0.75 -15.92 13.09
C ILE A 29 -2.18 -16.34 13.37
N ARG A 30 -2.36 -17.33 14.25
CA ARG A 30 -3.68 -17.70 14.79
C ARG A 30 -3.76 -17.30 16.27
N SER A 31 -4.26 -16.11 16.55
CA SER A 31 -4.40 -15.58 17.92
C SER A 31 -5.44 -14.47 17.98
N LYS A 32 -6.36 -14.55 18.95
CA LYS A 32 -7.38 -13.53 19.18
C LYS A 32 -6.79 -12.19 19.57
N ASP A 33 -5.81 -12.21 20.47
CA ASP A 33 -5.23 -10.99 21.03
C ASP A 33 -4.39 -10.25 20.00
N ILE A 34 -3.56 -10.97 19.25
CA ILE A 34 -2.76 -10.38 18.18
C ILE A 34 -3.66 -9.85 17.05
N ASN A 35 -4.68 -10.62 16.66
CA ASN A 35 -5.57 -10.15 15.61
C ASN A 35 -6.34 -8.89 16.03
N LYS A 36 -6.74 -8.78 17.30
CA LYS A 36 -7.37 -7.56 17.83
C LYS A 36 -6.41 -6.37 17.77
N GLN A 37 -5.14 -6.53 18.15
CA GLN A 37 -4.15 -5.45 18.08
C GLN A 37 -3.90 -4.99 16.64
N LEU A 38 -3.83 -5.95 15.69
CA LEU A 38 -3.67 -5.63 14.27
C LEU A 38 -4.90 -4.91 13.71
N GLU A 39 -6.10 -5.37 14.05
CA GLU A 39 -7.36 -4.74 13.66
C GLU A 39 -7.45 -3.29 14.16
N GLU A 40 -7.14 -3.05 15.44
CA GLU A 40 -7.09 -1.71 16.03
C GLU A 40 -6.06 -0.81 15.31
N SER A 41 -4.88 -1.35 14.99
CA SER A 41 -3.88 -0.60 14.23
C SER A 41 -4.36 -0.26 12.81
N MET A 42 -5.06 -1.18 12.13
CA MET A 42 -5.57 -0.95 10.78
C MET A 42 -6.66 0.11 10.74
N VAL A 43 -7.50 0.23 11.77
CA VAL A 43 -8.50 1.29 11.87
C VAL A 43 -7.84 2.68 11.91
N GLU A 44 -6.73 2.84 12.63
CA GLU A 44 -6.00 4.11 12.65
C GLU A 44 -5.38 4.43 11.29
N TYR A 45 -4.86 3.42 10.57
CA TYR A 45 -4.40 3.61 9.19
C TYR A 45 -5.53 3.99 8.23
N GLU A 46 -6.72 3.40 8.38
CA GLU A 46 -7.88 3.70 7.53
C GLU A 46 -8.30 5.17 7.64
N ARG A 47 -8.27 5.73 8.86
CA ARG A 47 -8.65 7.13 9.13
C ARG A 47 -7.77 8.16 8.44
N VAL A 48 -6.51 7.83 8.16
CA VAL A 48 -5.56 8.70 7.45
C VAL A 48 -5.42 8.32 5.98
N SER A 49 -6.35 7.53 5.45
CA SER A 49 -6.36 7.08 4.05
C SER A 49 -7.61 7.56 3.30
N ARG A 50 -7.51 7.58 1.97
CA ARG A 50 -8.64 7.86 1.08
C ARG A 50 -9.05 6.57 0.39
N GLN A 51 -10.35 6.33 0.27
CA GLN A 51 -10.89 5.16 -0.41
C GLN A 51 -10.85 5.39 -1.92
N VAL A 52 -10.18 4.49 -2.66
CA VAL A 52 -10.21 4.49 -4.13
C VAL A 52 -11.48 3.78 -4.60
N LEU A 53 -12.25 4.43 -5.47
CA LEU A 53 -13.43 3.86 -6.11
C LEU A 53 -13.05 3.15 -7.42
N GLU A 54 -13.96 2.33 -7.95
CA GLU A 54 -13.72 1.57 -9.18
C GLU A 54 -13.41 2.45 -10.40
N ASP A 55 -13.96 3.66 -10.44
CA ASP A 55 -13.72 4.66 -11.49
C ASP A 55 -12.38 5.41 -11.32
N GLY A 56 -11.59 5.08 -10.29
CA GLY A 56 -10.32 5.71 -9.99
C GLY A 56 -10.43 7.04 -9.25
N THR A 57 -11.65 7.49 -8.92
CA THR A 57 -11.85 8.65 -8.05
C THR A 57 -11.62 8.28 -6.58
N TYR A 58 -11.47 9.29 -5.74
CA TYR A 58 -11.23 9.10 -4.30
C TYR A 58 -12.44 9.55 -3.51
N ARG A 59 -12.94 8.67 -2.64
CA ARG A 59 -13.85 9.02 -1.55
C ARG A 59 -13.04 9.30 -0.29
N ASP A 60 -13.23 10.48 0.27
CA ASP A 60 -12.48 10.95 1.44
C ASP A 60 -13.42 11.22 2.62
N PRO A 61 -13.83 10.17 3.36
CA PRO A 61 -14.75 10.34 4.48
C PRO A 61 -14.13 11.11 5.65
N TYR A 62 -12.80 11.14 5.76
CA TYR A 62 -12.08 11.73 6.90
C TYR A 62 -11.40 13.07 6.57
N HIS A 63 -11.59 13.61 5.36
CA HIS A 63 -10.99 14.87 4.90
C HIS A 63 -9.47 14.87 5.04
N VAL A 64 -8.84 13.78 4.59
CA VAL A 64 -7.41 13.56 4.71
C VAL A 64 -6.66 14.47 3.73
N GLU A 65 -5.86 15.40 4.26
CA GLU A 65 -4.98 16.22 3.44
C GLU A 65 -3.97 15.35 2.68
N PRO A 66 -3.95 15.41 1.33
CA PRO A 66 -2.95 14.69 0.54
C PRO A 66 -1.55 15.17 0.93
N ILE A 67 -0.63 14.22 1.11
CA ILE A 67 0.78 14.57 1.28
C ILE A 67 1.29 15.12 -0.06
N GLU A 68 1.48 16.43 -0.13
CA GLU A 68 2.06 17.07 -1.30
C GLU A 68 3.50 16.59 -1.52
N LEU A 69 3.85 16.34 -2.78
CA LEU A 69 5.23 16.05 -3.14
C LEU A 69 6.09 17.28 -2.86
N THR A 70 7.17 17.11 -2.11
CA THR A 70 8.15 18.19 -1.94
C THR A 70 8.65 18.68 -3.30
N LYS A 71 8.87 20.00 -3.45
CA LYS A 71 9.36 20.62 -4.70
C LYS A 71 10.62 19.94 -5.25
N LYS A 72 11.49 19.43 -4.37
CA LYS A 72 12.68 18.66 -4.75
C LYS A 72 12.30 17.34 -5.43
N ARG A 73 11.37 16.58 -4.84
CA ARG A 73 10.89 15.29 -5.37
C ARG A 73 10.14 15.48 -6.68
N GLN A 74 9.30 16.50 -6.79
CA GLN A 74 8.57 16.83 -8.01
C GLN A 74 9.52 17.14 -9.18
N ARG A 75 10.54 17.98 -8.96
CA ARG A 75 11.57 18.25 -9.99
C ARG A 75 12.32 16.98 -10.39
N LYS A 76 12.70 16.13 -9.44
CA LYS A 76 13.40 14.87 -9.75
C LYS A 76 12.53 13.94 -10.60
N ILE A 77 11.25 13.80 -10.25
CA ILE A 77 10.29 12.99 -11.03
C ILE A 77 10.16 13.54 -12.45
N PHE A 78 9.96 14.86 -12.58
CA PHE A 78 9.84 15.51 -13.89
C PHE A 78 11.07 15.27 -14.77
N LEU A 79 12.27 15.44 -14.21
CA LEU A 79 13.54 15.30 -14.91
C LEU A 79 13.80 13.85 -15.34
N VAL A 80 13.51 12.88 -14.46
CA VAL A 80 13.63 11.45 -14.77
C VAL A 80 12.61 11.02 -15.82
N GLN A 81 11.35 11.47 -15.72
CA GLN A 81 10.32 11.15 -16.70
C GLN A 81 10.65 11.71 -18.10
N HIS A 82 11.12 12.96 -18.18
CA HIS A 82 11.43 13.59 -19.47
C HIS A 82 12.73 13.07 -20.10
N LEU A 83 13.77 12.79 -19.29
CA LEU A 83 15.07 12.38 -19.84
C LEU A 83 15.24 10.86 -19.95
N LEU A 84 14.61 10.08 -19.09
CA LEU A 84 14.80 8.63 -18.99
C LEU A 84 13.49 7.83 -19.12
N GLY A 85 12.35 8.51 -19.34
CA GLY A 85 11.06 7.83 -19.53
C GLY A 85 11.05 6.88 -20.73
N TRP A 86 11.79 7.20 -21.79
CA TRP A 86 11.97 6.32 -22.96
C TRP A 86 12.74 5.03 -22.62
N ALA A 87 13.69 5.10 -21.68
CA ALA A 87 14.48 3.95 -21.26
C ALA A 87 13.69 2.97 -20.37
N ARG A 88 12.51 3.37 -19.88
CA ARG A 88 11.61 2.50 -19.13
C ARG A 88 11.17 1.26 -19.91
N TYR A 89 11.19 1.33 -21.24
CA TYR A 89 10.76 0.24 -22.12
C TYR A 89 11.92 -0.57 -22.72
N LEU A 90 13.16 -0.28 -22.32
CA LEU A 90 14.34 -0.97 -22.86
C LEU A 90 14.67 -2.29 -22.14
N PHE A 91 13.96 -2.64 -21.07
CA PHE A 91 14.04 -3.92 -20.37
C PHE A 91 12.68 -4.29 -19.79
#